data_AF-A0A7Y7DVZ2-F1
#
_entry.id   AF-A0A7Y7DVZ2-F1
#
_cell.length_a   1.000
_cell.length_b   1.000
_cell.length_c   1.000
_cell.angle_alpha   90.00
_cell.angle_beta   90.00
_cell.angle_gamma   90.00
#
_symmetry.space_group_name_H-M   'P 1'
#
loop_
_entity.id
_entity.type
_entity.pdbx_description
1 polymer ?
#
loop_
_entity_poly.entity_id
_entity_poly.type
_entity_poly.pdbx_seq_one_letter_code
_entity_poly.pdbx_strand_id
1 'polypeptide(L)'
;MKKLTLVVLLFSITPAALSQSLLTDPSNGCQYILPWDCDECNVSWTGNCNDSLPNGEGVLTVYHDSTEIMKYVGHMKNGSFNGPGSYRDGMNKIDAYFKNNNPVKIDQALYDYLEENQISEVDTSSINHSFYGTENLFYYAVKPKGHSAGALVLLPSFYEQPEQVLSNNSTLIKLAMENNLLVIVPTININLCLKKPSLNFLNDVFSDAMQRYKCSEKNFIIGGFSLGGMNALRYTELAYENQDATAIRPRAVFGVDPPTDLVLLYNKQLKQLAKDSTYTEAKLVLDGLHEDIGTLEANYDQFVKHSAYSYAENQGGNLKYLLEVPVRIYCDPDIDWWMENRNFSYYDINASDLSAMILQLKELGHTNAEFINALGRGYRENGNRHPHSWSLIDPEECMKWILSIMNE
;
A
#
# COMPACT_ATOMS: atom_id res chain seq x y z
N MET A 1 45.65 7.69 0.09
CA MET A 1 44.33 7.48 -0.52
C MET A 1 43.67 6.30 0.18
N LYS A 2 42.92 6.57 1.25
CA LYS A 2 42.18 5.54 2.01
C LYS A 2 40.79 5.41 1.39
N LYS A 3 40.42 4.19 1.02
CA LYS A 3 39.12 3.84 0.45
C LYS A 3 38.02 4.14 1.46
N LEU A 4 37.04 4.95 1.05
CA LEU A 4 35.81 5.21 1.78
C LEU A 4 34.93 3.97 1.63
N THR A 5 34.74 3.23 2.72
CA THR A 5 33.83 2.07 2.74
C THR A 5 32.41 2.60 2.70
N LEU A 6 31.73 2.35 1.58
CA LEU A 6 30.31 2.61 1.37
C LEU A 6 29.51 1.67 2.26
N VAL A 7 28.98 2.16 3.38
CA VAL A 7 27.97 1.46 4.17
C VAL A 7 26.63 1.74 3.51
N VAL A 8 26.17 0.80 2.68
CA VAL A 8 24.78 0.73 2.25
C VAL A 8 24.00 0.20 3.46
N LEU A 9 23.26 1.08 4.14
CA LEU A 9 22.26 0.69 5.13
C LEU A 9 21.10 0.01 4.38
N LEU A 10 21.24 -1.29 4.16
CA LEU A 10 20.11 -2.18 3.98
C LEU A 10 19.37 -2.20 5.32
N PHE A 11 18.11 -1.75 5.34
CA PHE A 11 17.23 -1.93 6.48
C PHE A 11 16.99 -3.43 6.69
N SER A 12 17.81 -4.04 7.54
CA SER A 12 17.52 -5.34 8.13
C SER A 12 16.43 -5.14 9.19
N ILE A 13 15.19 -5.46 8.84
CA ILE A 13 14.09 -5.48 9.81
C ILE A 13 14.17 -6.82 10.54
N THR A 14 14.89 -6.84 11.66
CA THR A 14 14.59 -7.77 12.75
C THR A 14 13.50 -7.12 13.63
N PRO A 15 12.62 -7.89 14.29
CA PRO A 15 11.76 -7.34 15.33
C PRO A 15 12.60 -7.11 16.59
N ALA A 16 13.58 -6.21 16.50
CA ALA A 16 14.08 -5.52 17.67
C ALA A 16 13.03 -4.45 17.96
N ALA A 17 12.46 -4.44 19.16
CA ALA A 17 11.75 -3.27 19.64
C ALA A 17 12.68 -2.07 19.40
N LEU A 18 12.32 -1.18 18.48
CA LEU A 18 13.09 0.04 18.24
C LEU A 18 13.09 0.78 19.58
N SER A 19 14.25 0.84 20.23
CA SER A 19 14.43 1.66 21.41
C SER A 19 14.12 3.11 21.04
N GLN A 20 13.27 3.77 21.83
CA GLN A 20 12.84 5.15 21.62
C GLN A 20 13.33 6.00 22.79
N SER A 21 13.75 7.24 22.51
CA SER A 21 14.17 8.18 23.55
C SER A 21 13.11 9.24 23.81
N LEU A 22 12.66 9.37 25.06
CA LEU A 22 11.84 10.49 25.50
C LEU A 22 12.73 11.68 25.82
N LEU A 23 12.71 12.70 24.97
CA LEU A 23 13.46 13.94 25.16
C LEU A 23 12.55 14.99 25.77
N THR A 24 13.08 15.80 26.71
CA THR A 24 12.36 16.93 27.30
C THR A 24 13.09 18.23 26.99
N ASP A 25 12.41 19.19 26.37
CA ASP A 25 12.94 20.54 26.14
C ASP A 25 13.07 21.26 27.49
N PRO A 26 14.28 21.67 27.90
CA PRO A 26 14.51 22.27 29.20
C PRO A 26 13.90 23.67 29.36
N SER A 27 13.53 24.33 28.26
CA SER A 27 13.02 25.71 28.27
C SER A 27 11.52 25.81 28.55
N ASN A 28 10.74 24.81 28.14
CA ASN A 28 9.28 24.81 28.21
C ASN A 28 8.69 23.51 28.79
N GLY A 29 9.51 22.49 29.04
CA GLY A 29 9.10 21.20 29.61
C GLY A 29 8.41 20.27 28.61
N CYS A 30 8.38 20.62 27.32
CA CYS A 30 7.72 19.82 26.31
C CYS A 30 8.51 18.56 25.98
N GLN A 31 7.80 17.47 25.81
CA GLN A 31 8.34 16.14 25.63
C GLN A 31 8.13 15.66 24.20
N TYR A 32 9.19 15.13 23.60
CA TYR A 32 9.16 14.55 22.26
C TYR A 32 9.72 13.14 22.31
N ILE A 33 9.01 12.20 21.68
CA ILE A 33 9.46 10.81 21.55
C ILE A 33 10.24 10.70 20.25
N LEU A 34 11.55 10.52 20.37
CA LEU A 34 12.43 10.22 19.24
C LEU A 34 12.25 8.75 18.85
N PRO A 35 12.03 8.43 17.56
CA PRO A 35 11.72 7.06 17.14
C PRO A 35 12.96 6.12 17.10
N TRP A 36 14.10 6.60 17.57
CA TRP A 36 15.33 5.82 17.77
C TRP A 36 15.99 6.21 19.08
N ASP A 37 16.91 5.35 19.53
CA ASP A 37 17.67 5.57 20.74
C ASP A 37 18.77 6.60 20.56
N CYS A 38 18.89 7.51 21.52
CA CYS A 38 19.93 8.52 21.55
C CYS A 38 20.20 9.00 22.99
N ASP A 39 21.29 8.48 23.57
CA ASP A 39 21.71 8.79 24.94
C ASP A 39 22.14 10.26 25.13
N GLU A 40 22.67 10.89 24.08
CA GLU A 40 23.25 12.26 24.12
C GLU A 40 22.44 13.26 23.28
N CYS A 41 21.14 13.00 23.12
CA CYS A 41 20.25 13.89 22.39
C CYS A 41 19.54 14.90 23.28
N ASN A 42 19.35 16.12 22.77
CA ASN A 42 18.49 17.14 23.35
C ASN A 42 17.48 17.63 22.31
N VAL A 43 16.35 18.16 22.78
CA VAL A 43 15.28 18.67 21.91
C VAL A 43 14.97 20.14 22.21
N SER A 44 14.61 20.89 21.17
CA SER A 44 14.04 22.22 21.27
C SER A 44 12.77 22.31 20.45
N TRP A 45 11.70 22.85 21.04
CA TRP A 45 10.41 23.10 20.40
C TRP A 45 10.00 24.55 20.61
N THR A 46 9.70 25.27 19.52
CA THR A 46 9.33 26.70 19.61
C THR A 46 7.82 26.96 19.70
N GLY A 47 6.99 25.94 19.56
CA GLY A 47 5.52 26.06 19.56
C GLY A 47 4.89 25.85 20.93
N ASN A 48 3.57 25.71 20.96
CA ASN A 48 2.83 25.41 22.18
C ASN A 48 2.92 23.93 22.54
N CYS A 49 2.60 23.62 23.79
CA CYS A 49 2.49 22.23 24.25
C CYS A 49 1.14 21.99 24.88
N ASN A 50 0.58 20.83 24.55
CA ASN A 50 -0.65 20.34 25.12
C ASN A 50 -0.36 18.97 25.73
N ASP A 51 -0.73 18.76 27.00
CA ASP A 51 -0.42 17.56 27.77
C ASP A 51 1.08 17.19 27.69
N SER A 52 1.94 18.21 27.83
CA SER A 52 3.40 18.12 27.71
C SER A 52 3.91 17.71 26.32
N LEU A 53 3.09 17.58 25.29
CA LEU A 53 3.52 17.21 23.92
C LEU A 53 3.46 18.41 22.96
N PRO A 54 4.39 18.51 21.98
CA PRO A 54 4.33 19.51 20.92
C PRO A 54 2.96 19.56 20.23
N ASN A 55 2.39 20.76 20.12
CA ASN A 55 1.07 20.99 19.54
C ASN A 55 0.98 22.37 18.88
N GLY A 56 0.42 22.43 17.67
CA GLY A 56 0.34 23.63 16.84
C GLY A 56 1.58 23.85 15.98
N GLU A 57 1.66 25.05 15.39
CA GLU A 57 2.79 25.47 14.54
C GLU A 57 4.07 25.70 15.36
N GLY A 58 5.21 25.25 14.85
CA GLY A 58 6.50 25.52 15.47
C GLY A 58 7.68 24.88 14.75
N VAL A 59 8.82 24.92 15.42
CA VAL A 59 10.07 24.34 14.96
C VAL A 59 10.56 23.35 16.01
N LEU A 60 10.58 22.07 15.65
CA LEU A 60 11.19 21.00 16.44
C LEU A 60 12.62 20.79 15.93
N THR A 61 13.60 20.85 16.81
CA THR A 61 15.00 20.57 16.48
C THR A 61 15.57 19.57 17.47
N VAL A 62 16.15 18.48 16.97
CA VAL A 62 16.88 17.50 17.78
C VAL A 62 18.37 17.69 17.53
N TYR A 63 19.12 17.73 18.63
CA TYR A 63 20.56 17.90 18.64
C TYR A 63 21.22 16.65 19.21
N HIS A 64 22.33 16.22 18.61
CA HIS A 64 23.31 15.37 19.29
C HIS A 64 24.46 16.27 19.72
N ASP A 65 24.72 16.36 21.03
CA ASP A 65 25.58 17.39 21.64
C ASP A 65 25.12 18.82 21.27
N SER A 66 25.76 19.40 20.26
CA SER A 66 25.52 20.75 19.73
C SER A 66 25.21 20.74 18.23
N THR A 67 25.17 19.56 17.61
CA THR A 67 24.93 19.40 16.18
C THR A 67 23.45 19.13 15.93
N GLU A 68 22.81 19.94 15.09
CA GLU A 68 21.45 19.67 14.59
C GLU A 68 21.48 18.38 13.76
N ILE A 69 20.79 17.34 14.21
CA ILE A 69 20.69 16.04 13.50
C ILE A 69 19.34 15.86 12.82
N MET A 70 18.32 16.59 13.28
CA MET A 70 16.96 16.52 12.76
C MET A 70 16.26 17.85 13.01
N LYS A 71 15.46 18.29 12.04
CA LYS A 71 14.58 19.44 12.21
C LYS A 71 13.26 19.24 11.49
N TYR A 72 12.20 19.65 12.15
CA TYR A 72 10.86 19.78 11.58
C TYR A 72 10.36 21.20 11.76
N VAL A 73 9.80 21.78 10.70
CA VAL A 73 9.13 23.09 10.70
C VAL A 73 7.71 22.87 10.21
N GLY A 74 6.71 23.10 11.05
CA GLY A 74 5.31 22.95 10.68
C GLY A 74 4.40 22.63 11.85
N HIS A 75 3.22 22.14 11.52
CA HIS A 75 2.19 21.82 12.49
C HIS A 75 2.42 20.47 13.17
N MET A 76 2.41 20.45 14.50
CA MET A 76 2.41 19.22 15.29
C MET A 76 1.06 19.01 15.98
N LYS A 77 0.67 17.75 16.15
CA LYS A 77 -0.52 17.37 16.92
C LYS A 77 -0.16 16.21 17.82
N ASN A 78 -0.33 16.42 19.13
CA ASN A 78 -0.05 15.41 20.17
C ASN A 78 1.36 14.80 20.01
N GLY A 79 2.37 15.63 19.79
CA GLY A 79 3.77 15.20 19.67
C GLY A 79 4.17 14.62 18.32
N SER A 80 3.24 14.47 17.36
CA SER A 80 3.52 13.96 16.02
C SER A 80 3.43 15.05 14.96
N PHE A 81 4.18 14.90 13.87
CA PHE A 81 4.03 15.75 12.67
C PHE A 81 2.65 15.53 12.08
N ASN A 82 1.87 16.59 11.94
CA ASN A 82 0.49 16.49 11.48
C ASN A 82 0.05 17.80 10.85
N GLY A 83 -0.13 17.85 9.54
CA GLY A 83 -0.35 19.09 8.79
C GLY A 83 0.81 19.42 7.83
N PRO A 84 0.78 20.60 7.19
CA PRO A 84 1.87 21.03 6.31
C PRO A 84 3.16 21.19 7.11
N GLY A 85 4.28 20.73 6.55
CA GLY A 85 5.58 20.90 7.18
C GLY A 85 6.77 20.57 6.29
N SER A 86 7.94 20.86 6.83
CA SER A 86 9.25 20.56 6.23
C SER A 86 10.07 19.79 7.24
N TYR A 87 10.44 18.56 6.89
CA TYR A 87 11.32 17.70 7.67
C TYR A 87 12.70 17.66 7.01
N ARG A 88 13.76 17.65 7.82
CA ARG A 88 15.12 17.37 7.38
C ARG A 88 15.92 16.59 8.41
N ASP A 89 16.80 15.74 7.93
CA ASP A 89 17.87 15.10 8.69
C ASP A 89 19.16 15.06 7.83
N GLY A 90 20.17 14.31 8.25
CA GLY A 90 21.43 14.17 7.52
C GLY A 90 21.32 13.52 6.13
N MET A 91 20.21 12.85 5.81
CA MET A 91 19.99 12.08 4.57
C MET A 91 18.78 12.57 3.77
N ASN A 92 17.78 13.14 4.42
CA ASN A 92 16.47 13.40 3.87
C ASN A 92 16.10 14.88 4.00
N LYS A 93 15.38 15.38 3.00
CA LYS A 93 14.63 16.62 3.06
C LYS A 93 13.26 16.39 2.44
N ILE A 94 12.21 16.61 3.21
CA ILE A 94 10.83 16.29 2.83
C ILE A 94 9.96 17.50 3.10
N ASP A 95 9.41 18.08 2.04
CA ASP A 95 8.37 19.11 2.10
C ASP A 95 7.05 18.42 1.72
N ALA A 96 6.12 18.30 2.67
CA ALA A 96 4.89 17.53 2.50
C ALA A 96 3.81 17.94 3.52
N TYR A 97 2.61 17.37 3.37
CA TYR A 97 1.71 17.23 4.51
C TYR A 97 2.14 16.02 5.33
N PHE A 98 1.84 16.02 6.62
CA PHE A 98 2.13 14.91 7.52
C PHE A 98 0.84 14.41 8.17
N LYS A 99 0.76 13.11 8.38
CA LYS A 99 -0.27 12.43 9.16
C LYS A 99 0.41 11.47 10.13
N ASN A 100 0.42 11.84 11.41
CA ASN A 100 1.04 11.05 12.48
C ASN A 100 2.48 10.62 12.12
N ASN A 101 3.32 11.61 11.78
CA ASN A 101 4.72 11.45 11.32
C ASN A 101 4.91 10.92 9.90
N ASN A 102 3.89 10.32 9.28
CA ASN A 102 3.98 9.86 7.89
C ASN A 102 3.83 11.03 6.91
N PRO A 103 4.77 11.21 5.95
CA PRO A 103 4.63 12.21 4.91
C PRO A 103 3.58 11.78 3.87
N VAL A 104 2.76 12.73 3.44
CA VAL A 104 1.74 12.61 2.40
C VAL A 104 2.05 13.65 1.32
N LYS A 105 2.67 13.23 0.22
CA LYS A 105 3.10 14.10 -0.88
C LYS A 105 1.97 14.33 -1.88
N ILE A 106 0.98 15.11 -1.44
CA ILE A 106 -0.17 15.54 -2.25
C ILE A 106 -0.23 17.07 -2.33
N ASP A 107 -0.99 17.62 -3.28
CA ASP A 107 -1.23 19.06 -3.35
C ASP A 107 -2.30 19.51 -2.32
N GLN A 108 -2.39 20.82 -2.10
CA GLN A 108 -3.37 21.41 -1.16
C GLN A 108 -4.81 21.04 -1.55
N ALA A 109 -5.12 20.96 -2.85
CA ALA A 109 -6.47 20.69 -3.32
C ALA A 109 -6.93 19.27 -2.94
N LEU A 110 -6.01 18.30 -2.87
CA LEU A 110 -6.29 16.97 -2.33
C LEU A 110 -6.33 16.97 -0.80
N TYR A 111 -5.37 17.64 -0.16
CA TYR A 111 -5.27 17.67 1.30
C TYR A 111 -6.53 18.26 1.97
N ASP A 112 -7.09 19.33 1.39
CA ASP A 112 -8.32 19.98 1.90
C ASP A 112 -9.54 19.06 1.90
N TYR A 113 -9.52 18.00 1.08
CA TYR A 113 -10.61 17.03 0.92
C TYR A 113 -10.28 15.65 1.50
N LEU A 114 -9.09 15.50 2.11
CA LEU A 114 -8.62 14.26 2.71
C LEU A 114 -9.17 14.10 4.13
N GLU A 115 -9.94 13.03 4.35
CA GLU A 115 -10.49 12.65 5.65
C GLU A 115 -9.94 11.31 6.10
N GLU A 116 -9.65 11.20 7.39
CA GLU A 116 -9.28 9.94 8.06
C GLU A 116 -10.50 9.42 8.80
N ASN A 117 -10.86 8.16 8.57
CA ASN A 117 -12.07 7.55 9.10
C ASN A 117 -11.71 6.27 9.88
N GLN A 118 -11.80 6.37 11.20
CA GLN A 118 -11.49 5.30 12.13
C GLN A 118 -12.55 4.18 12.06
N ILE A 119 -12.11 2.93 11.92
CA ILE A 119 -12.97 1.72 11.98
C ILE A 119 -12.80 1.00 13.32
N SER A 120 -11.55 0.75 13.74
CA SER A 120 -11.24 0.13 15.04
C SER A 120 -9.96 0.68 15.64
N GLU A 121 -9.99 1.04 16.92
CA GLU A 121 -8.81 1.51 17.68
C GLU A 121 -7.74 0.42 17.90
N VAL A 122 -8.09 -0.85 17.64
CA VAL A 122 -7.17 -1.97 17.81
C VAL A 122 -7.29 -2.93 16.63
N ASP A 123 -6.15 -3.26 16.05
CA ASP A 123 -6.01 -4.36 15.10
C ASP A 123 -5.66 -5.66 15.83
N THR A 124 -6.69 -6.37 16.27
CA THR A 124 -6.50 -7.68 16.94
C THR A 124 -6.05 -8.79 16.00
N SER A 125 -5.96 -8.53 14.69
CA SER A 125 -5.66 -9.54 13.67
C SER A 125 -4.37 -9.24 12.90
N SER A 126 -3.63 -8.21 13.29
CA SER A 126 -2.33 -7.83 12.70
C SER A 126 -2.36 -7.71 11.17
N ILE A 127 -3.46 -7.17 10.64
CA ILE A 127 -3.66 -6.93 9.20
C ILE A 127 -3.12 -5.57 8.73
N ASN A 128 -2.72 -4.70 9.67
CA ASN A 128 -2.10 -3.41 9.45
C ASN A 128 -0.76 -3.32 10.21
N HIS A 129 0.29 -2.95 9.49
CA HIS A 129 1.53 -2.46 10.06
C HIS A 129 1.57 -0.93 10.02
N SER A 130 2.04 -0.30 11.09
CA SER A 130 2.48 1.10 11.05
C SER A 130 3.91 1.25 11.56
N PHE A 131 4.72 2.04 10.85
CA PHE A 131 6.10 2.34 11.27
C PHE A 131 6.18 3.37 12.40
N TYR A 132 5.18 4.24 12.53
CA TYR A 132 5.21 5.41 13.43
C TYR A 132 3.93 5.58 14.27
N GLY A 133 2.99 4.64 14.20
CA GLY A 133 1.66 4.77 14.78
C GLY A 133 1.21 3.53 15.56
N THR A 134 0.03 3.64 16.15
CA THR A 134 -0.69 2.50 16.72
C THR A 134 -1.27 1.64 15.59
N GLU A 135 -1.41 0.33 15.82
CA GLU A 135 -2.03 -0.62 14.90
C GLU A 135 -3.56 -0.42 14.89
N ASN A 136 -3.99 0.78 14.52
CA ASN A 136 -5.39 1.16 14.35
C ASN A 136 -5.85 0.72 12.96
N LEU A 137 -7.12 0.38 12.82
CA LEU A 137 -7.76 0.11 11.54
C LEU A 137 -8.59 1.31 11.11
N PHE A 138 -8.18 1.95 10.03
CA PHE A 138 -8.86 3.13 9.49
C PHE A 138 -8.75 3.15 7.96
N TYR A 139 -9.42 4.11 7.32
CA TYR A 139 -9.20 4.40 5.92
C TYR A 139 -9.12 5.90 5.68
N TYR A 140 -8.31 6.29 4.70
CA TYR A 140 -8.40 7.62 4.13
C TYR A 140 -9.47 7.69 3.06
N ALA A 141 -10.17 8.81 3.03
CA ALA A 141 -11.12 9.17 2.00
C ALA A 141 -10.73 10.50 1.38
N VAL A 142 -10.66 10.58 0.05
CA VAL A 142 -10.60 11.88 -0.65
C VAL A 142 -11.96 12.13 -1.26
N LYS A 143 -12.68 13.10 -0.70
CA LYS A 143 -14.04 13.42 -1.13
C LYS A 143 -14.04 14.09 -2.51
N PRO A 144 -15.00 13.76 -3.39
CA PRO A 144 -15.23 14.55 -4.58
C PRO A 144 -15.74 15.96 -4.21
N LYS A 145 -15.58 16.91 -5.13
CA LYS A 145 -16.14 18.27 -4.94
C LYS A 145 -17.67 18.29 -5.02
N GLY A 146 -18.25 17.36 -5.77
CA GLY A 146 -19.69 17.18 -5.94
C GLY A 146 -20.25 15.97 -5.19
N HIS A 147 -21.45 15.53 -5.60
CA HIS A 147 -22.01 14.27 -5.11
C HIS A 147 -21.22 13.09 -5.69
N SER A 148 -20.95 12.08 -4.86
CA SER A 148 -20.22 10.90 -5.29
C SER A 148 -21.00 10.12 -6.35
N ALA A 149 -20.42 9.96 -7.54
CA ALA A 149 -20.94 9.10 -8.60
C ALA A 149 -20.56 7.61 -8.38
N GLY A 150 -19.57 7.36 -7.53
CA GLY A 150 -18.98 6.05 -7.28
C GLY A 150 -17.72 6.16 -6.43
N ALA A 151 -17.03 5.05 -6.23
CA ALA A 151 -15.78 5.02 -5.48
C ALA A 151 -14.66 4.32 -6.24
N LEU A 152 -13.45 4.86 -6.15
CA LEU A 152 -12.20 4.24 -6.53
C LEU A 152 -11.47 3.80 -5.25
N VAL A 153 -11.33 2.49 -5.06
CA VAL A 153 -10.58 1.93 -3.93
C VAL A 153 -9.16 1.62 -4.39
N LEU A 154 -8.16 2.09 -3.63
CA LEU A 154 -6.74 1.80 -3.86
C LEU A 154 -6.19 1.01 -2.67
N LEU A 155 -5.91 -0.28 -2.88
CA LEU A 155 -5.37 -1.17 -1.85
C LEU A 155 -3.83 -1.14 -1.85
N PRO A 156 -3.19 -0.98 -0.67
CA PRO A 156 -1.75 -0.90 -0.54
C PRO A 156 -1.06 -2.23 -0.84
N SER A 157 0.22 -2.16 -1.19
CA SER A 157 1.13 -3.31 -1.24
C SER A 157 1.56 -3.77 0.16
N PHE A 158 2.33 -4.86 0.22
CA PHE A 158 2.81 -5.43 1.49
C PHE A 158 3.67 -4.41 2.24
N TYR A 159 3.32 -4.13 3.50
CA TYR A 159 3.92 -3.09 4.36
C TYR A 159 3.80 -1.63 3.87
N GLU A 160 3.08 -1.37 2.77
CA GLU A 160 2.88 0.00 2.30
C GLU A 160 1.86 0.72 3.16
N GLN A 161 2.23 1.91 3.64
CA GLN A 161 1.34 2.77 4.41
C GLN A 161 0.33 3.44 3.48
N PRO A 162 -0.91 3.69 3.92
CA PRO A 162 -1.91 4.34 3.08
C PRO A 162 -1.49 5.77 2.66
N GLU A 163 -0.66 6.47 3.43
CA GLU A 163 -0.02 7.73 3.05
C GLU A 163 0.89 7.61 1.82
N GLN A 164 1.59 6.48 1.69
CA GLN A 164 2.41 6.18 0.52
C GLN A 164 1.53 5.89 -0.70
N VAL A 165 0.40 5.20 -0.53
CA VAL A 165 -0.58 5.02 -1.61
C VAL A 165 -1.11 6.37 -2.10
N LEU A 166 -1.48 7.27 -1.18
CA LEU A 166 -1.92 8.64 -1.50
C LEU A 166 -0.85 9.41 -2.28
N SER A 167 0.40 9.33 -1.83
CA SER A 167 1.53 10.04 -2.42
C SER A 167 1.85 9.53 -3.84
N ASN A 168 1.95 8.20 -4.00
CA ASN A 168 2.25 7.57 -5.29
C ASN A 168 1.12 7.72 -6.33
N ASN A 169 -0.13 7.93 -5.89
CA ASN A 169 -1.29 8.01 -6.78
C ASN A 169 -1.92 9.41 -6.85
N SER A 170 -1.24 10.45 -6.35
CA SER A 170 -1.79 11.82 -6.26
C SER A 170 -2.48 12.31 -7.55
N THR A 171 -1.90 12.05 -8.71
CA THR A 171 -2.49 12.45 -10.01
C THR A 171 -3.77 11.66 -10.33
N LEU A 172 -3.78 10.35 -10.12
CA LEU A 172 -4.97 9.51 -10.32
C LEU A 172 -6.09 9.90 -9.35
N ILE A 173 -5.73 10.18 -8.10
CA ILE A 173 -6.67 10.61 -7.05
C ILE A 173 -7.30 11.95 -7.40
N LYS A 174 -6.50 12.89 -7.91
CA LYS A 174 -7.00 14.19 -8.38
C LYS A 174 -7.99 14.04 -9.54
N LEU A 175 -7.65 13.22 -10.52
CA LEU A 175 -8.55 12.91 -11.64
C LEU A 175 -9.85 12.26 -11.16
N ALA A 176 -9.78 11.34 -10.20
CA ALA A 176 -10.96 10.72 -9.60
C ALA A 176 -11.85 11.76 -8.91
N MET A 177 -11.25 12.60 -8.04
CA MET A 177 -11.95 13.67 -7.34
C MET A 177 -12.64 14.65 -8.30
N GLU A 178 -11.96 15.04 -9.39
CA GLU A 178 -12.49 15.94 -10.43
C GLU A 178 -13.63 15.30 -11.24
N ASN A 179 -13.67 13.97 -11.34
CA ASN A 179 -14.74 13.21 -11.98
C ASN A 179 -15.79 12.67 -10.99
N ASN A 180 -15.90 13.31 -9.82
CA ASN A 180 -16.89 12.98 -8.78
C ASN A 180 -16.79 11.56 -8.22
N LEU A 181 -15.59 10.98 -8.20
CA LEU A 181 -15.32 9.71 -7.52
C LEU A 181 -14.78 9.96 -6.12
N LEU A 182 -15.34 9.25 -5.15
CA LEU A 182 -14.73 9.09 -3.83
C LEU A 182 -13.50 8.19 -3.95
N VAL A 183 -12.36 8.62 -3.44
CA VAL A 183 -11.19 7.72 -3.32
C VAL A 183 -11.14 7.14 -1.91
N ILE A 184 -10.93 5.83 -1.79
CA ILE A 184 -10.82 5.12 -0.51
C ILE A 184 -9.47 4.40 -0.46
N VAL A 185 -8.71 4.60 0.63
CA VAL A 185 -7.42 3.96 0.86
C VAL A 185 -7.40 3.35 2.28
N PRO A 186 -7.67 2.04 2.42
CA PRO A 186 -7.66 1.36 3.71
C PRO A 186 -6.23 0.99 4.18
N THR A 187 -6.04 0.83 5.49
CA THR A 187 -4.75 0.49 6.13
C THR A 187 -4.32 -0.98 6.00
N ILE A 188 -4.95 -1.78 5.14
CA ILE A 188 -4.73 -3.23 5.08
C ILE A 188 -3.48 -3.59 4.26
N ASN A 189 -2.35 -3.85 4.94
CA ASN A 189 -1.05 -4.06 4.29
C ASN A 189 -0.27 -5.29 4.77
N ILE A 190 -0.83 -6.13 5.67
CA ILE A 190 -0.29 -7.44 6.05
C ILE A 190 -1.40 -8.50 5.97
N ASN A 191 -1.64 -9.08 4.79
CA ASN A 191 -2.60 -10.18 4.68
C ASN A 191 -2.41 -11.01 3.39
N LEU A 192 -1.41 -11.89 3.33
CA LEU A 192 -1.12 -12.66 2.11
C LEU A 192 -2.34 -13.47 1.62
N CYS A 193 -3.26 -13.82 2.53
CA CYS A 193 -4.60 -14.28 2.17
C CYS A 193 -5.68 -13.31 2.65
N LEU A 194 -6.70 -13.06 1.82
CA LEU A 194 -7.91 -12.33 2.21
C LEU A 194 -8.84 -13.21 3.07
N LYS A 195 -8.41 -13.52 4.29
CA LYS A 195 -9.16 -14.29 5.30
C LYS A 195 -10.26 -13.44 5.95
N LYS A 196 -11.06 -14.06 6.83
CA LYS A 196 -12.20 -13.41 7.51
C LYS A 196 -11.88 -12.05 8.14
N PRO A 197 -10.80 -11.86 8.94
CA PRO A 197 -10.53 -10.56 9.54
C PRO A 197 -10.30 -9.46 8.50
N SER A 198 -9.45 -9.74 7.52
CA SER A 198 -9.13 -8.84 6.40
C SER A 198 -10.36 -8.53 5.53
N LEU A 199 -11.17 -9.55 5.21
CA LEU A 199 -12.41 -9.39 4.45
C LEU A 199 -13.44 -8.56 5.22
N ASN A 200 -13.63 -8.84 6.50
CA ASN A 200 -14.54 -8.09 7.36
C ASN A 200 -14.11 -6.62 7.47
N PHE A 201 -12.81 -6.36 7.66
CA PHE A 201 -12.30 -5.00 7.68
C PHE A 201 -12.62 -4.23 6.38
N LEU A 202 -12.39 -4.84 5.21
CA LEU A 202 -12.77 -4.23 3.94
C LEU A 202 -14.29 -3.98 3.84
N ASN A 203 -15.10 -4.95 4.28
CA ASN A 203 -16.56 -4.79 4.33
C ASN A 203 -17.00 -3.64 5.24
N ASP A 204 -16.37 -3.49 6.40
CA ASP A 204 -16.65 -2.41 7.36
C ASP A 204 -16.26 -1.05 6.77
N VAL A 205 -15.08 -0.96 6.14
CA VAL A 205 -14.63 0.24 5.41
C VAL A 205 -15.63 0.65 4.33
N PHE A 206 -16.04 -0.29 3.47
CA PHE A 206 -16.96 0.04 2.39
C PHE A 206 -18.36 0.38 2.90
N SER A 207 -18.84 -0.31 3.93
CA SER A 207 -20.12 -0.02 4.57
C SER A 207 -20.14 1.37 5.21
N ASP A 208 -19.10 1.73 5.97
CA ASP A 208 -18.95 3.07 6.55
C ASP A 208 -18.88 4.13 5.45
N ALA A 209 -18.06 3.91 4.41
CA ALA A 209 -17.91 4.87 3.31
C ALA A 209 -19.24 5.10 2.55
N MET A 210 -20.01 4.04 2.28
CA MET A 210 -21.34 4.18 1.67
C MET A 210 -22.29 4.99 2.55
N GLN A 211 -22.32 4.71 3.86
CA GLN A 211 -23.17 5.43 4.80
C GLN A 211 -22.79 6.91 4.92
N ARG A 212 -21.49 7.19 5.00
CA ARG A 212 -20.91 8.52 5.25
C ARG A 212 -20.99 9.42 4.03
N TYR A 213 -20.59 8.91 2.86
CA TYR A 213 -20.48 9.69 1.63
C TYR A 213 -21.65 9.51 0.66
N LYS A 214 -22.66 8.71 1.04
CA LYS A 214 -23.85 8.42 0.23
C LYS A 214 -23.49 7.84 -1.16
N CYS A 215 -22.44 7.02 -1.19
CA CYS A 215 -22.01 6.31 -2.39
C CYS A 215 -22.86 5.05 -2.62
N SER A 216 -23.20 4.75 -3.87
CA SER A 216 -23.92 3.53 -4.24
C SER A 216 -22.99 2.32 -4.19
N GLU A 217 -23.45 1.21 -3.62
CA GLU A 217 -22.76 -0.10 -3.58
C GLU A 217 -22.38 -0.64 -4.97
N LYS A 218 -23.09 -0.19 -6.02
CA LYS A 218 -22.94 -0.69 -7.40
C LYS A 218 -21.86 0.02 -8.20
N ASN A 219 -21.30 1.12 -7.68
CA ASN A 219 -20.41 2.00 -8.41
C ASN A 219 -19.00 2.03 -7.82
N PHE A 220 -18.53 0.87 -7.34
CA PHE A 220 -17.17 0.72 -6.84
C PHE A 220 -16.26 0.13 -7.90
N ILE A 221 -15.12 0.76 -8.12
CA ILE A 221 -13.97 0.20 -8.83
C ILE A 221 -12.90 -0.07 -7.78
N ILE A 222 -12.36 -1.29 -7.78
CA ILE A 222 -11.32 -1.68 -6.83
C ILE A 222 -10.03 -1.98 -7.56
N GLY A 223 -8.91 -1.49 -7.04
CA GLY A 223 -7.62 -1.93 -7.51
C GLY A 223 -6.53 -1.75 -6.48
N GLY A 224 -5.35 -2.27 -6.80
CA GLY A 224 -4.27 -2.32 -5.84
C GLY A 224 -2.94 -2.69 -6.47
N PHE A 225 -1.86 -2.48 -5.73
CA PHE A 225 -0.50 -2.81 -6.13
C PHE A 225 0.03 -4.01 -5.37
N SER A 226 0.65 -4.96 -6.08
CA SER A 226 1.25 -6.16 -5.49
C SER A 226 0.22 -6.94 -4.65
N LEU A 227 0.45 -7.11 -3.34
CA LEU A 227 -0.52 -7.63 -2.38
C LEU A 227 -1.91 -6.97 -2.52
N GLY A 228 -1.97 -5.65 -2.66
CA GLY A 228 -3.23 -4.92 -2.83
C GLY A 228 -3.97 -5.32 -4.11
N GLY A 229 -3.24 -5.60 -5.19
CA GLY A 229 -3.83 -6.08 -6.45
C GLY A 229 -4.36 -7.50 -6.31
N MET A 230 -3.65 -8.35 -5.58
CA MET A 230 -4.13 -9.70 -5.23
C MET A 230 -5.40 -9.63 -4.37
N ASN A 231 -5.43 -8.76 -3.35
CA ASN A 231 -6.60 -8.52 -2.53
C ASN A 231 -7.80 -7.99 -3.34
N ALA A 232 -7.56 -7.06 -4.29
CA ALA A 232 -8.60 -6.51 -5.14
C ALA A 232 -9.25 -7.58 -6.02
N LEU A 233 -8.43 -8.46 -6.63
CA LEU A 233 -8.91 -9.59 -7.42
C LEU A 233 -9.69 -10.59 -6.55
N ARG A 234 -9.11 -11.03 -5.43
CA ARG A 234 -9.77 -11.97 -4.51
C ARG A 234 -11.07 -11.45 -3.93
N TYR A 235 -11.13 -10.17 -3.55
CA TYR A 235 -12.37 -9.55 -3.07
C TYR A 235 -13.45 -9.58 -4.15
N THR A 236 -13.07 -9.25 -5.40
CA THR A 236 -13.99 -9.27 -6.54
C THR A 236 -14.50 -10.69 -6.83
N GLU A 237 -13.63 -11.69 -6.81
CA GLU A 237 -14.04 -13.10 -6.98
C GLU A 237 -15.02 -13.54 -5.89
N LEU A 238 -14.76 -13.21 -4.63
CA LEU A 238 -15.67 -13.52 -3.53
C LEU A 238 -17.04 -12.85 -3.72
N ALA A 239 -17.07 -11.61 -4.20
CA ALA A 239 -18.33 -10.88 -4.45
C ALA A 239 -19.17 -11.49 -5.58
N TYR A 240 -18.52 -12.09 -6.58
CA TYR A 240 -19.17 -12.76 -7.71
C TYR A 240 -19.47 -14.25 -7.43
N GLU A 241 -18.72 -14.88 -6.53
CA GLU A 241 -19.00 -16.23 -6.01
C GLU A 241 -20.20 -16.22 -5.05
N ASN A 242 -20.21 -15.27 -4.10
CA ASN A 242 -21.27 -15.12 -3.10
C ASN A 242 -21.41 -13.65 -2.68
N GLN A 243 -22.41 -12.97 -3.23
CA GLN A 243 -22.65 -11.55 -2.97
C GLN A 243 -22.89 -11.23 -1.48
N ASP A 244 -23.42 -12.18 -0.69
CA ASP A 244 -23.67 -11.96 0.75
C ASP A 244 -22.38 -11.95 1.58
N ALA A 245 -21.24 -12.36 1.02
CA ALA A 245 -19.95 -12.36 1.70
C ALA A 245 -19.25 -10.98 1.69
N THR A 246 -19.72 -10.06 0.84
CA THR A 246 -19.04 -8.79 0.55
C THR A 246 -20.00 -7.62 0.65
N ALA A 247 -19.55 -6.49 1.19
CA ALA A 247 -20.34 -5.26 1.29
C ALA A 247 -20.63 -4.60 -0.07
N ILE A 248 -19.77 -4.84 -1.06
CA ILE A 248 -19.93 -4.32 -2.42
C ILE A 248 -19.71 -5.44 -3.43
N ARG A 249 -20.26 -5.27 -4.63
CA ARG A 249 -19.90 -6.05 -5.80
C ARG A 249 -19.16 -5.14 -6.79
N PRO A 250 -17.82 -5.20 -6.87
CA PRO A 250 -17.05 -4.28 -7.71
C PRO A 250 -17.50 -4.32 -9.17
N ARG A 251 -17.62 -3.14 -9.77
CA ARG A 251 -18.03 -2.97 -11.17
C ARG A 251 -16.87 -3.17 -12.15
N ALA A 252 -15.64 -2.99 -11.68
CA ALA A 252 -14.43 -3.43 -12.35
C ALA A 252 -13.32 -3.61 -11.32
N VAL A 253 -12.29 -4.37 -11.72
CA VAL A 253 -11.10 -4.61 -10.92
C VAL A 253 -9.84 -4.35 -11.72
N PHE A 254 -8.83 -3.74 -11.09
CA PHE A 254 -7.49 -3.70 -11.65
C PHE A 254 -6.39 -4.11 -10.66
N GLY A 255 -5.33 -4.70 -11.19
CA GLY A 255 -4.15 -5.08 -10.41
C GLY A 255 -2.89 -4.48 -11.01
N VAL A 256 -2.04 -3.90 -10.17
CA VAL A 256 -0.69 -3.44 -10.55
C VAL A 256 0.32 -4.48 -10.11
N ASP A 257 0.84 -5.22 -11.08
CA ASP A 257 1.82 -6.30 -10.93
C ASP A 257 1.56 -7.29 -9.77
N PRO A 258 0.32 -7.79 -9.54
CA PRO A 258 0.02 -8.63 -8.40
C PRO A 258 0.57 -10.07 -8.57
N PRO A 259 1.01 -10.74 -7.49
CA PRO A 259 1.29 -12.18 -7.53
C PRO A 259 -0.03 -12.96 -7.42
N THR A 260 -0.62 -13.38 -8.54
CA THR A 260 -1.99 -13.93 -8.55
C THR A 260 -2.08 -15.42 -8.20
N ASP A 261 -0.96 -16.14 -8.34
CA ASP A 261 -0.83 -17.57 -8.09
C ASP A 261 0.07 -17.81 -6.87
N LEU A 262 -0.53 -18.20 -5.75
CA LEU A 262 0.18 -18.40 -4.48
C LEU A 262 1.11 -19.63 -4.51
N VAL A 263 0.82 -20.64 -5.35
CA VAL A 263 1.70 -21.80 -5.53
C VAL A 263 2.98 -21.35 -6.23
N LEU A 264 2.86 -20.56 -7.30
CA LEU A 264 4.01 -19.99 -7.99
C LEU A 264 4.75 -18.99 -7.10
N LEU A 265 4.05 -18.13 -6.35
CA LEU A 265 4.65 -17.22 -5.39
C LEU A 265 5.51 -17.99 -4.38
N TYR A 266 4.95 -19.01 -3.73
CA TYR A 266 5.65 -19.85 -2.75
C TYR A 266 6.95 -20.44 -3.32
N ASN A 267 6.86 -21.04 -4.51
CA ASN A 267 8.01 -21.64 -5.18
C ASN A 267 9.07 -20.59 -5.58
N LYS A 268 8.66 -19.42 -6.06
CA LYS A 268 9.55 -18.29 -6.37
C LYS A 268 10.32 -17.85 -5.11
N GLN A 269 9.64 -17.73 -3.96
CA GLN A 269 10.30 -17.32 -2.71
C GLN A 269 11.26 -18.39 -2.17
N LEU A 270 10.90 -19.69 -2.24
CA LEU A 270 11.83 -20.77 -1.89
C LEU A 270 13.10 -20.73 -2.75
N LYS A 271 12.95 -20.53 -4.06
CA LYS A 271 14.08 -20.40 -4.99
C LYS A 271 14.97 -19.20 -4.63
N GLN A 272 14.37 -18.07 -4.25
CA GLN A 272 15.11 -16.89 -3.82
C GLN A 272 15.92 -17.16 -2.54
N LEU A 273 15.32 -17.75 -1.51
CA LEU A 273 16.04 -18.09 -0.27
C LEU A 273 17.12 -19.15 -0.47
N ALA A 274 16.93 -20.08 -1.41
CA ALA A 274 17.96 -21.06 -1.76
C ALA A 274 19.17 -20.41 -2.45
N LYS A 275 18.95 -19.31 -3.19
CA LYS A 275 20.01 -18.52 -3.83
C LYS A 275 20.73 -17.61 -2.83
N ASP A 276 19.96 -16.97 -1.95
CA ASP A 276 20.46 -16.09 -0.89
C ASP A 276 19.47 -16.07 0.28
N SER A 277 19.89 -16.66 1.40
CA SER A 277 19.06 -16.80 2.60
C SER A 277 18.80 -15.49 3.34
N THR A 278 19.40 -14.38 2.90
CA THR A 278 19.23 -13.06 3.50
C THR A 278 18.11 -12.24 2.84
N TYR A 279 17.44 -12.78 1.81
CA TYR A 279 16.27 -12.14 1.19
C TYR A 279 15.11 -12.02 2.18
N THR A 280 14.99 -10.83 2.77
CA THR A 280 14.04 -10.56 3.86
C THR A 280 12.60 -10.68 3.39
N GLU A 281 12.26 -10.16 2.21
CA GLU A 281 10.91 -10.26 1.66
C GLU A 281 10.50 -11.71 1.42
N ALA A 282 11.39 -12.53 0.84
CA ALA A 282 11.11 -13.95 0.59
C ALA A 282 10.83 -14.70 1.89
N LYS A 283 11.58 -14.39 2.97
CA LYS A 283 11.33 -14.94 4.30
C LYS A 283 9.97 -14.50 4.85
N LEU A 284 9.66 -13.20 4.82
CA LEU A 284 8.39 -12.67 5.33
C LEU A 284 7.18 -13.25 4.60
N VAL A 285 7.27 -13.39 3.27
CA VAL A 285 6.20 -13.98 2.47
C VAL A 285 6.02 -15.46 2.81
N LEU A 286 7.10 -16.23 2.96
CA LEU A 286 6.99 -17.65 3.33
C LEU A 286 6.46 -17.85 4.75
N ASP A 287 6.97 -17.07 5.71
CA ASP A 287 6.50 -17.09 7.10
C ASP A 287 5.00 -16.77 7.16
N GLY A 288 4.55 -15.73 6.44
CA GLY A 288 3.13 -15.37 6.36
C GLY A 288 2.27 -16.44 5.66
N LEU A 289 2.75 -17.06 4.58
CA LEU A 289 2.03 -18.16 3.92
C LEU A 289 1.95 -19.41 4.82
N HIS A 290 3.00 -19.70 5.59
CA HIS A 290 3.00 -20.80 6.57
C HIS A 290 2.03 -20.53 7.72
N GLU A 291 1.94 -19.29 8.19
CA GLU A 291 0.96 -18.88 9.21
C GLU A 291 -0.48 -18.94 8.67
N ASP A 292 -0.70 -18.45 7.44
CA ASP A 292 -2.03 -18.35 6.85
C ASP A 292 -2.60 -19.68 6.36
N ILE A 293 -1.76 -20.50 5.71
CA ILE A 293 -2.16 -21.70 4.97
C ILE A 293 -1.42 -22.96 5.46
N GLY A 294 -0.16 -22.82 5.88
CA GLY A 294 0.76 -23.94 6.12
C GLY A 294 1.68 -24.21 4.94
N THR A 295 2.36 -25.36 4.90
CA THR A 295 3.26 -25.69 3.79
C THR A 295 2.50 -26.11 2.54
N LEU A 296 3.09 -25.86 1.37
CA LEU A 296 2.50 -26.19 0.08
C LEU A 296 2.21 -27.68 -0.07
N GLU A 297 3.11 -28.55 0.40
CA GLU A 297 2.97 -30.01 0.30
C GLU A 297 1.77 -30.54 1.10
N ALA A 298 1.45 -29.90 2.22
CA ALA A 298 0.36 -30.31 3.09
C ALA A 298 -0.99 -29.66 2.71
N ASN A 299 -0.96 -28.49 2.06
CA ASN A 299 -2.15 -27.63 1.90
C ASN A 299 -2.35 -27.07 0.50
N TYR A 300 -1.91 -27.77 -0.56
CA TYR A 300 -2.05 -27.33 -1.96
C TYR A 300 -3.43 -26.74 -2.30
N ASP A 301 -4.53 -27.41 -1.92
CA ASP A 301 -5.89 -26.94 -2.19
C ASP A 301 -6.20 -25.58 -1.55
N GLN A 302 -5.61 -25.26 -0.40
CA GLN A 302 -5.76 -23.96 0.23
C GLN A 302 -4.97 -22.87 -0.50
N PHE A 303 -3.79 -23.18 -1.03
CA PHE A 303 -3.05 -22.25 -1.89
C PHE A 303 -3.87 -21.91 -3.14
N VAL A 304 -4.45 -22.91 -3.80
CA VAL A 304 -5.35 -22.71 -4.95
C VAL A 304 -6.57 -21.87 -4.54
N LYS A 305 -7.23 -22.24 -3.44
CA LYS A 305 -8.42 -21.53 -2.94
C LYS A 305 -8.19 -20.04 -2.68
N HIS A 306 -7.00 -19.68 -2.19
CA HIS A 306 -6.65 -18.30 -1.87
C HIS A 306 -5.96 -17.55 -3.02
N SER A 307 -5.63 -18.23 -4.12
CA SER A 307 -5.12 -17.62 -5.35
C SER A 307 -6.25 -17.00 -6.17
N ALA A 308 -6.01 -15.85 -6.80
CA ALA A 308 -6.93 -15.30 -7.80
C ALA A 308 -6.81 -16.04 -9.14
N TYR A 309 -5.63 -16.59 -9.41
CA TYR A 309 -5.36 -17.39 -10.58
C TYR A 309 -4.45 -18.55 -10.20
N SER A 310 -4.69 -19.74 -10.74
CA SER A 310 -3.76 -20.86 -10.57
C SER A 310 -3.47 -21.50 -11.92
N TYR A 311 -2.25 -21.31 -12.42
CA TYR A 311 -1.87 -21.74 -13.77
C TYR A 311 -2.00 -23.25 -13.97
N ALA A 312 -1.73 -24.03 -12.93
CA ALA A 312 -1.82 -25.49 -12.96
C ALA A 312 -3.26 -26.01 -12.91
N GLU A 313 -4.23 -25.18 -12.54
CA GLU A 313 -5.62 -25.58 -12.38
C GLU A 313 -6.41 -25.47 -13.67
N ASN A 314 -7.39 -26.36 -13.84
CA ASN A 314 -8.27 -26.32 -14.99
C ASN A 314 -9.01 -24.97 -15.04
N GLN A 315 -8.95 -24.31 -16.21
CA GLN A 315 -9.55 -22.98 -16.42
C GLN A 315 -9.08 -21.91 -15.43
N GLY A 316 -7.92 -22.10 -14.78
CA GLY A 316 -7.31 -21.11 -13.90
C GLY A 316 -7.88 -21.05 -12.48
N GLY A 317 -8.64 -22.06 -12.05
CA GLY A 317 -9.18 -22.15 -10.69
C GLY A 317 -10.30 -21.13 -10.43
N ASN A 318 -9.99 -20.07 -9.69
CA ASN A 318 -10.97 -19.06 -9.29
C ASN A 318 -11.37 -18.07 -10.38
N LEU A 319 -10.66 -18.03 -11.52
CA LEU A 319 -10.93 -17.14 -12.66
C LEU A 319 -12.38 -17.13 -13.15
N LYS A 320 -13.10 -18.24 -12.99
CA LYS A 320 -14.54 -18.33 -13.31
C LYS A 320 -15.38 -17.23 -12.67
N TYR A 321 -14.96 -16.69 -11.52
CA TYR A 321 -15.67 -15.61 -10.82
C TYR A 321 -15.33 -14.22 -11.35
N LEU A 322 -14.35 -14.10 -12.25
CA LEU A 322 -14.00 -12.85 -12.92
C LEU A 322 -14.57 -12.74 -14.34
N LEU A 323 -15.34 -13.73 -14.82
CA LEU A 323 -15.81 -13.76 -16.22
C LEU A 323 -16.77 -12.63 -16.62
N GLU A 324 -17.45 -12.03 -15.64
CA GLU A 324 -18.50 -11.04 -15.85
C GLU A 324 -18.11 -9.62 -15.40
N VAL A 325 -16.86 -9.40 -14.99
CA VAL A 325 -16.39 -8.11 -14.45
C VAL A 325 -15.19 -7.63 -15.26
N PRO A 326 -15.17 -6.40 -15.78
CA PRO A 326 -13.97 -5.87 -16.43
C PRO A 326 -12.72 -6.02 -15.55
N VAL A 327 -11.70 -6.66 -16.10
CA VAL A 327 -10.42 -6.93 -15.43
C VAL A 327 -9.29 -6.23 -16.17
N ARG A 328 -8.46 -5.49 -15.45
CA ARG A 328 -7.25 -4.90 -16.03
C ARG A 328 -6.02 -5.19 -15.18
N ILE A 329 -4.95 -5.66 -15.81
CA ILE A 329 -3.68 -5.93 -15.15
C ILE A 329 -2.57 -5.07 -15.76
N TYR A 330 -1.85 -4.33 -14.94
CA TYR A 330 -0.67 -3.56 -15.34
C TYR A 330 0.59 -4.33 -14.95
N CYS A 331 1.52 -4.50 -15.88
CA CYS A 331 2.79 -5.17 -15.59
C CYS A 331 3.91 -4.59 -16.46
N ASP A 332 5.09 -4.40 -15.89
CA ASP A 332 6.32 -4.02 -16.59
C ASP A 332 7.22 -5.25 -16.71
N PRO A 333 7.17 -5.98 -17.84
CA PRO A 333 7.85 -7.25 -18.00
C PRO A 333 9.34 -7.09 -18.32
N ASP A 334 9.96 -5.92 -18.08
CA ASP A 334 11.34 -5.57 -18.47
C ASP A 334 12.38 -6.61 -18.02
N ILE A 335 12.60 -7.61 -18.87
CA ILE A 335 13.43 -8.78 -18.60
C ILE A 335 14.86 -8.35 -18.38
N ASP A 336 15.35 -7.41 -19.21
CA ASP A 336 16.71 -6.91 -19.15
C ASP A 336 16.97 -6.23 -17.81
N TRP A 337 16.05 -5.35 -17.36
CA TRP A 337 16.17 -4.71 -16.05
C TRP A 337 16.23 -5.73 -14.91
N TRP A 338 15.34 -6.73 -14.91
CA TRP A 338 15.30 -7.76 -13.86
C TRP A 338 16.56 -8.62 -13.82
N MET A 339 17.09 -9.00 -14.98
CA MET A 339 18.35 -9.74 -15.06
C MET A 339 19.52 -8.89 -14.56
N GLU A 340 19.62 -7.64 -14.99
CA GLU A 340 20.73 -6.75 -14.65
C GLU A 340 20.73 -6.34 -13.16
N ASN A 341 19.55 -6.03 -12.59
CA ASN A 341 19.44 -5.39 -11.27
C ASN A 341 19.09 -6.35 -10.13
N ARG A 342 18.57 -7.53 -10.44
CA ARG A 342 18.12 -8.53 -9.45
C ARG A 342 18.61 -9.93 -9.75
N ASN A 343 19.20 -10.17 -10.92
CA ASN A 343 19.54 -11.50 -11.41
C ASN A 343 18.31 -12.43 -11.36
N PHE A 344 17.17 -11.88 -11.78
CA PHE A 344 15.88 -12.54 -11.90
C PHE A 344 15.61 -12.85 -13.37
N SER A 345 15.18 -14.07 -13.65
CA SER A 345 14.65 -14.46 -14.95
C SER A 345 13.17 -14.09 -15.07
N TYR A 346 12.60 -14.26 -16.26
CA TYR A 346 11.17 -14.06 -16.48
C TYR A 346 10.27 -14.95 -15.59
N TYR A 347 10.77 -16.10 -15.15
CA TYR A 347 10.05 -17.02 -14.27
C TYR A 347 10.08 -16.60 -12.79
N ASP A 348 10.92 -15.61 -12.45
CA ASP A 348 11.06 -15.10 -11.08
C ASP A 348 10.15 -13.88 -10.83
N ILE A 349 9.46 -13.37 -11.87
CA ILE A 349 8.57 -12.19 -11.82
C ILE A 349 7.12 -12.57 -12.08
N ASN A 350 6.18 -11.65 -11.87
CA ASN A 350 4.74 -11.90 -12.00
C ASN A 350 4.23 -11.85 -13.46
N ALA A 351 5.03 -11.32 -14.39
CA ALA A 351 4.60 -11.12 -15.78
C ALA A 351 4.10 -12.40 -16.47
N SER A 352 4.75 -13.54 -16.20
CA SER A 352 4.37 -14.82 -16.79
C SER A 352 2.97 -15.27 -16.38
N ASP A 353 2.67 -15.27 -15.08
CA ASP A 353 1.37 -15.62 -14.51
C ASP A 353 0.29 -14.60 -14.89
N LEU A 354 0.60 -13.31 -14.86
CA LEU A 354 -0.34 -12.25 -15.20
C LEU A 354 -0.76 -12.27 -16.68
N SER A 355 0.17 -12.53 -17.59
CA SER A 355 -0.15 -12.66 -19.02
C SER A 355 -0.98 -13.92 -19.30
N ALA A 356 -0.68 -15.04 -18.64
CA ALA A 356 -1.43 -16.28 -18.75
C ALA A 356 -2.86 -16.14 -18.19
N MET A 357 -3.02 -15.48 -17.05
CA MET A 357 -4.31 -15.17 -16.43
C MET A 357 -5.24 -14.44 -17.42
N ILE A 358 -4.76 -13.34 -18.02
CA ILE A 358 -5.55 -12.54 -18.96
C ILE A 358 -5.85 -13.31 -20.24
N LEU A 359 -4.89 -14.10 -20.76
CA LEU A 359 -5.14 -14.95 -21.91
C LEU A 359 -6.24 -15.97 -21.62
N GLN A 360 -6.19 -16.64 -20.47
CA GLN A 360 -7.18 -17.64 -20.10
C GLN A 360 -8.57 -17.04 -19.91
N LEU A 361 -8.70 -15.84 -19.31
CA LEU A 361 -9.97 -15.12 -19.28
C LEU A 361 -10.55 -14.91 -20.70
N LYS A 362 -9.72 -14.49 -21.65
CA LYS A 362 -10.13 -14.30 -23.05
C LYS A 362 -10.54 -15.61 -23.72
N GLU A 363 -9.81 -16.70 -23.47
CA GLU A 363 -10.14 -18.04 -23.98
C GLU A 363 -11.49 -18.55 -23.43
N LEU A 364 -11.84 -18.14 -22.21
CA LEU A 364 -13.14 -18.40 -21.58
C LEU A 364 -14.26 -17.44 -22.04
N GLY A 365 -13.98 -16.58 -23.02
CA GLY A 365 -14.95 -15.70 -23.65
C GLY A 365 -15.05 -14.29 -23.04
N HIS A 366 -14.17 -13.93 -22.10
CA HIS A 366 -14.17 -12.60 -21.51
C HIS A 366 -13.72 -11.53 -22.51
N THR A 367 -14.59 -10.56 -22.83
CA THR A 367 -14.28 -9.52 -23.82
C THR A 367 -13.58 -8.29 -23.25
N ASN A 368 -13.74 -8.03 -21.95
CA ASN A 368 -13.22 -6.83 -21.26
C ASN A 368 -12.05 -7.15 -20.29
N ALA A 369 -11.19 -8.11 -20.64
CA ALA A 369 -10.00 -8.46 -19.86
C ALA A 369 -8.73 -7.93 -20.56
N GLU A 370 -7.95 -7.09 -19.88
CA GLU A 370 -6.84 -6.36 -20.47
C GLU A 370 -5.52 -6.57 -19.73
N PHE A 371 -4.46 -6.87 -20.47
CA PHE A 371 -3.09 -6.84 -19.99
C PHE A 371 -2.43 -5.58 -20.55
N ILE A 372 -2.14 -4.62 -19.67
CA ILE A 372 -1.45 -3.38 -19.99
C ILE A 372 0.05 -3.62 -19.84
N ASN A 373 0.72 -3.79 -20.98
CA ASN A 373 2.17 -3.85 -21.02
C ASN A 373 2.77 -2.47 -20.75
N ALA A 374 3.17 -2.25 -19.50
CA ALA A 374 3.72 -1.01 -18.98
C ALA A 374 5.27 -1.01 -19.05
N LEU A 375 5.84 -1.63 -20.10
CA LEU A 375 7.29 -1.75 -20.29
C LEU A 375 7.99 -0.40 -20.10
N GLY A 376 8.95 -0.36 -19.18
CA GLY A 376 9.77 0.82 -18.93
C GLY A 376 9.09 1.90 -18.07
N ARG A 377 7.87 1.70 -17.57
CA ARG A 377 7.11 2.72 -16.82
C ARG A 377 7.26 2.63 -15.30
N GLY A 378 7.89 1.58 -14.77
CA GLY A 378 8.03 1.40 -13.32
C GLY A 378 9.08 2.31 -12.68
N TYR A 379 8.66 3.18 -11.76
CA TYR A 379 9.48 4.14 -11.00
C TYR A 379 8.92 4.29 -9.57
N ARG A 380 9.82 4.36 -8.59
CA ARG A 380 9.50 4.68 -7.20
C ARG A 380 9.27 6.18 -7.03
N GLU A 381 8.68 6.57 -5.91
CA GLU A 381 8.40 7.97 -5.57
C GLU A 381 9.66 8.88 -5.61
N ASN A 382 10.83 8.32 -5.31
CA ASN A 382 12.11 9.03 -5.38
C ASN A 382 12.71 9.12 -6.80
N GLY A 383 12.00 8.66 -7.82
CA GLY A 383 12.43 8.66 -9.22
C GLY A 383 13.31 7.48 -9.64
N ASN A 384 13.64 6.56 -8.72
CA ASN A 384 14.42 5.38 -9.08
C ASN A 384 13.59 4.41 -9.91
N ARG A 385 14.13 3.94 -11.03
CA ARG A 385 13.51 2.91 -11.87
C ARG A 385 13.31 1.61 -11.07
N HIS A 386 12.11 1.06 -11.13
CA HIS A 386 11.77 -0.26 -10.59
C HIS A 386 10.49 -0.80 -11.25
N PRO A 387 10.52 -1.90 -12.03
CA PRO A 387 9.37 -2.45 -12.74
C PRO A 387 8.16 -2.80 -11.86
N HIS A 388 8.40 -3.17 -10.60
CA HIS A 388 7.34 -3.39 -9.61
C HIS A 388 7.03 -2.10 -8.83
N SER A 389 6.14 -1.24 -9.34
CA SER A 389 5.80 0.08 -8.76
C SER A 389 4.36 0.53 -9.11
N TRP A 390 3.79 1.48 -8.36
CA TRP A 390 2.50 2.10 -8.71
C TRP A 390 2.49 2.83 -10.06
N SER A 391 3.63 3.41 -10.48
CA SER A 391 3.74 4.23 -11.69
C SER A 391 3.52 3.47 -13.01
N LEU A 392 3.27 2.15 -12.95
CA LEU A 392 2.82 1.40 -14.12
C LEU A 392 1.48 1.89 -14.64
N ILE A 393 0.66 2.45 -13.76
CA ILE A 393 -0.58 3.11 -14.12
C ILE A 393 -0.26 4.45 -14.79
N ASP A 394 -0.78 4.63 -16.00
CA ASP A 394 -0.98 5.96 -16.58
C ASP A 394 -2.29 6.53 -15.99
N PRO A 395 -2.24 7.62 -15.19
CA PRO A 395 -3.42 8.12 -14.50
C PRO A 395 -4.55 8.57 -15.43
N GLU A 396 -4.22 9.18 -16.58
CA GLU A 396 -5.23 9.67 -17.52
C GLU A 396 -5.90 8.51 -18.26
N GLU A 397 -5.09 7.52 -18.67
CA GLU A 397 -5.60 6.32 -19.35
C GLU A 397 -6.48 5.48 -18.41
N CYS A 398 -6.02 5.25 -17.18
CA CYS A 398 -6.77 4.50 -16.18
C CYS A 398 -8.10 5.20 -15.85
N MET A 399 -8.09 6.54 -15.68
CA MET A 399 -9.33 7.27 -15.44
C MET A 399 -10.30 7.20 -16.63
N LYS A 400 -9.80 7.27 -17.88
CA LYS A 400 -10.66 7.11 -19.07
C LYS A 400 -11.34 5.74 -19.08
N TRP A 401 -10.62 4.68 -18.73
CA TRP A 401 -11.18 3.33 -18.61
C TRP A 401 -12.20 3.21 -17.48
N ILE A 402 -11.91 3.75 -16.30
CA ILE A 402 -12.85 3.81 -15.17
C ILE A 402 -14.16 4.49 -15.61
N LEU A 403 -14.06 5.64 -16.28
CA LEU A 403 -15.23 6.39 -16.72
C LEU A 403 -16.01 5.68 -17.83
N SER A 404 -15.36 4.94 -18.75
CA SER A 404 -16.10 4.16 -19.74
C SER A 404 -16.96 3.09 -19.07
N ILE A 405 -16.44 2.42 -18.04
CA ILE A 405 -17.19 1.40 -17.28
C ILE A 405 -18.36 2.01 -16.50
N MET A 406 -18.17 3.19 -15.91
CA MET A 406 -19.21 3.85 -15.11
C MET A 406 -20.36 4.42 -15.93
N ASN A 407 -20.14 4.73 -17.20
CA ASN A 407 -21.15 5.31 -18.10
C ASN A 407 -22.00 4.27 -18.84
N GLU A 408 -21.65 2.98 -18.74
CA GLU A 408 -22.46 1.85 -19.21
C GLU A 408 -23.65 1.56 -18.27
#